data_AF-A0A2U1TIM2-F1
#
_entry.id   AF-A0A2U1TIM2-F1
#
_cell.length_a   1.000
_cell.length_b   1.000
_cell.length_c   1.000
_cell.angle_alpha   90.00
_cell.angle_beta   90.00
_cell.angle_gamma   90.00
#
_symmetry.space_group_name_H-M   'P 1'
#
loop_
_entity.id
_entity.type
_entity.pdbx_description
1 polymer ?
#
loop_
_entity_poly.entity_id
_entity_poly.type
_entity_poly.pdbx_seq_one_letter_code
_entity_poly.pdbx_strand_id
1 'polypeptide(L)'
;MDSKFNEVREYSRAILLLRKLILISKLSILVSVLTIGVSYYVVIADYFQPYDLTNSTIVEAMMDKDYQSINNNTFVILNKYNSGESKIKPTDFYAFLPGRYNATYVHVHGHLVPMGESINTSHNNFTMYRYDFTYRVSISQFGVMIFSLIQIFLLSSFLYLHFSTKSKHEHDFEDKIVGTYFDMLSDPLEERELSDVEKLKLTLRKFNAFRLALNNRYDNRPGYAINDEYDVQDLLRAILALNFEDVIKESAIPYYLGSNSRVDFLIRDQSIAIEVKKTRKELRDGKLADQIISDLHRYQAHPACKDIIFFVYDPDHLIQNPASLKKDIKLIRSDATLHFVIVPEV
;
A
#
# COMPACT_ATOMS: atom_id res chain seq x y z
N MET A 1 30.57 -16.27 0.59
CA MET A 1 29.78 -15.03 0.51
C MET A 1 28.69 -15.12 -0.57
N ASP A 2 29.01 -15.71 -1.72
CA ASP A 2 28.09 -15.92 -2.85
C ASP A 2 26.76 -16.63 -2.55
N SER A 3 26.74 -17.60 -1.62
CA SER A 3 25.50 -18.33 -1.27
C SER A 3 24.45 -17.41 -0.64
N LYS A 4 24.84 -16.58 0.33
CA LYS A 4 23.93 -15.61 0.99
C LYS A 4 23.48 -14.50 0.04
N PHE A 5 24.36 -14.05 -0.85
CA PHE A 5 24.01 -13.04 -1.86
C PHE A 5 22.97 -13.57 -2.86
N ASN A 6 23.14 -14.80 -3.32
CA ASN A 6 22.15 -15.47 -4.16
C ASN A 6 20.82 -15.67 -3.43
N GLU A 7 20.85 -16.02 -2.15
CA GLU A 7 19.63 -16.16 -1.33
C GLU A 7 18.84 -14.83 -1.24
N VAL A 8 19.51 -13.73 -0.87
CA VAL A 8 18.90 -12.40 -0.79
C VAL A 8 18.34 -11.93 -2.13
N ARG A 9 19.06 -12.22 -3.23
CA ARG A 9 18.60 -11.92 -4.59
C ARG A 9 17.34 -12.71 -4.96
N GLU A 10 17.27 -13.98 -4.61
CA GLU A 10 16.11 -14.82 -4.85
C GLU A 10 14.89 -14.38 -4.02
N TYR A 11 15.07 -14.05 -2.73
CA TYR A 11 14.00 -13.48 -1.91
C TYR A 11 13.50 -12.14 -2.47
N SER A 12 14.40 -11.25 -2.88
CA SER A 12 14.04 -9.95 -3.46
C SER A 12 13.24 -10.11 -4.76
N ARG A 13 13.64 -11.05 -5.62
CA ARG A 13 12.86 -11.40 -6.83
C ARG A 13 11.50 -11.97 -6.47
N ALA A 14 11.42 -12.87 -5.50
CA ALA A 14 10.15 -13.45 -5.05
C ALA A 14 9.19 -12.37 -4.52
N ILE A 15 9.69 -11.42 -3.73
CA ILE A 15 8.91 -10.28 -3.23
C ILE A 15 8.39 -9.40 -4.38
N LEU A 16 9.25 -9.04 -5.34
CA LEU A 16 8.85 -8.23 -6.50
C LEU A 16 7.83 -8.95 -7.38
N LEU A 17 8.01 -10.25 -7.61
CA LEU A 17 7.05 -11.09 -8.33
C LEU A 17 5.71 -11.14 -7.60
N LEU A 18 5.72 -11.34 -6.28
CA LEU A 18 4.51 -11.36 -5.46
C LEU A 18 3.77 -10.01 -5.52
N ARG A 19 4.48 -8.88 -5.39
CA ARG A 19 3.91 -7.54 -5.53
C ARG A 19 3.24 -7.35 -6.89
N LYS A 20 3.91 -7.76 -7.98
CA LYS A 20 3.36 -7.70 -9.34
C LYS A 20 2.14 -8.60 -9.51
N LEU A 21 2.17 -9.82 -8.95
CA LEU A 21 1.03 -10.74 -8.96
C LEU A 21 -0.17 -10.17 -8.22
N ILE A 22 0.02 -9.56 -7.04
CA ILE A 22 -1.09 -8.91 -6.31
C ILE A 22 -1.68 -7.76 -7.11
N LEU A 23 -0.86 -6.93 -7.75
CA LEU A 23 -1.34 -5.84 -8.61
C LEU A 23 -2.17 -6.38 -9.79
N ILE A 24 -1.66 -7.40 -10.48
CA ILE A 24 -2.36 -8.05 -11.60
C ILE A 24 -3.67 -8.68 -11.12
N SER A 25 -3.67 -9.35 -9.96
CA SER A 25 -4.88 -9.94 -9.36
C SER A 25 -5.94 -8.89 -9.06
N LYS A 26 -5.58 -7.73 -8.48
CA LYS A 26 -6.52 -6.63 -8.24
C LYS A 26 -7.15 -6.13 -9.55
N LEU A 27 -6.33 -5.93 -10.59
CA LEU A 27 -6.81 -5.50 -11.91
C LEU A 27 -7.72 -6.55 -12.54
N SER A 28 -7.35 -7.82 -12.46
CA SER A 28 -8.12 -8.96 -12.98
C SER A 28 -9.50 -9.06 -12.31
N ILE A 29 -9.56 -8.89 -10.99
CA ILE A 29 -10.83 -8.86 -10.24
C ILE A 29 -11.71 -7.70 -10.70
N LEU A 30 -11.15 -6.49 -10.85
CA LEU A 30 -11.90 -5.32 -11.33
C LEU A 30 -12.49 -5.55 -12.73
N VAL A 31 -11.70 -6.10 -13.65
CA VAL A 31 -12.16 -6.46 -14.99
C VAL A 31 -13.25 -7.53 -14.94
N SER A 32 -13.14 -8.50 -14.03
CA SER A 32 -14.12 -9.57 -13.85
C SER A 32 -15.46 -9.04 -13.36
N VAL A 33 -15.47 -8.11 -12.40
CA VAL A 33 -16.68 -7.42 -11.90
C VAL A 33 -17.45 -6.78 -13.07
N LEU A 34 -16.73 -6.01 -13.90
CA LEU A 34 -17.31 -5.32 -15.07
C LEU A 34 -17.83 -6.31 -16.11
N THR A 35 -17.02 -7.33 -16.45
CA THR A 35 -17.36 -8.32 -17.48
C THR A 35 -18.59 -9.15 -17.09
N ILE A 36 -18.69 -9.54 -15.81
CA ILE A 36 -19.85 -10.27 -15.29
C ILE A 36 -21.08 -9.37 -15.25
N GLY A 37 -20.93 -8.09 -14.89
CA GLY A 37 -22.00 -7.10 -14.97
C GLY A 37 -22.59 -6.97 -16.38
N VAL A 38 -21.72 -6.79 -17.37
CA VAL A 38 -22.12 -6.70 -18.79
C VAL A 38 -22.75 -8.00 -19.26
N SER A 39 -22.17 -9.16 -18.90
CA SER A 39 -22.69 -10.47 -19.29
C SER A 39 -24.09 -10.72 -18.71
N TYR A 40 -24.31 -10.37 -17.44
CA TYR A 40 -25.63 -10.48 -16.82
C TYR A 40 -26.65 -9.56 -17.47
N TYR A 41 -26.27 -8.31 -17.78
CA TYR A 41 -27.12 -7.38 -18.52
C TYR A 41 -27.56 -7.94 -19.87
N VAL A 42 -26.64 -8.52 -20.66
CA VAL A 42 -26.95 -9.14 -21.95
C VAL A 42 -27.94 -10.29 -21.79
N VAL A 43 -27.81 -11.09 -20.74
CA VAL A 43 -28.71 -12.21 -20.46
C VAL A 43 -30.13 -11.75 -20.12
N ILE A 44 -30.29 -10.61 -19.42
CA ILE A 44 -31.61 -10.06 -19.05
C ILE A 44 -32.11 -8.99 -20.02
N ALA A 45 -31.39 -8.68 -21.10
CA ALA A 45 -31.66 -7.53 -21.97
C ALA A 45 -33.09 -7.56 -22.56
N ASP A 46 -33.59 -8.75 -22.86
CA ASP A 46 -34.94 -8.99 -23.41
C ASP A 46 -36.06 -8.54 -22.46
N TYR A 47 -35.80 -8.41 -21.15
CA TYR A 47 -36.74 -7.82 -20.20
C TYR A 47 -37.01 -6.34 -20.50
N PHE A 48 -36.06 -5.62 -21.08
CA PHE A 48 -36.19 -4.19 -21.40
C PHE A 48 -36.79 -3.92 -22.79
N GLN A 49 -37.09 -4.97 -23.56
CA GLN A 49 -37.73 -4.88 -24.87
C GLN A 49 -39.26 -4.96 -24.74
N PRO A 50 -40.03 -4.55 -25.77
CA PRO A 50 -41.48 -4.76 -25.80
C PRO A 50 -41.87 -6.24 -25.57
N TYR A 51 -43.01 -6.47 -24.91
CA TYR A 51 -43.51 -7.82 -24.61
C TYR A 51 -44.43 -8.33 -25.72
N ASP A 52 -43.88 -8.38 -26.93
CA ASP A 52 -44.55 -8.91 -28.11
C ASP A 52 -43.72 -10.04 -28.74
N LEU A 53 -44.20 -10.57 -29.87
CA LEU A 53 -43.55 -11.68 -30.58
C LEU A 53 -42.23 -11.30 -31.26
N THR A 54 -41.75 -10.06 -31.13
CA THR A 54 -40.40 -9.65 -31.55
C THR A 54 -39.35 -9.92 -30.47
N ASN A 55 -39.78 -10.19 -29.23
CA ASN A 55 -38.92 -10.49 -28.11
C ASN A 55 -38.36 -11.92 -28.19
N SER A 56 -37.04 -12.06 -28.30
CA SER A 56 -36.39 -13.37 -28.47
C SER A 56 -36.66 -14.34 -27.33
N THR A 57 -36.69 -13.88 -26.09
CA THR A 57 -37.00 -14.72 -24.92
C THR A 57 -38.43 -15.27 -24.98
N ILE A 58 -39.39 -14.49 -25.48
CA ILE A 58 -40.77 -14.94 -25.66
C ILE A 58 -40.83 -16.00 -26.76
N VAL A 59 -40.19 -15.73 -27.90
CA VAL A 59 -40.15 -16.69 -29.03
C VAL A 59 -39.49 -18.00 -28.62
N GLU A 60 -38.35 -17.95 -27.92
CA GLU A 60 -37.63 -19.13 -27.43
C GLU A 60 -38.49 -19.93 -26.45
N ALA A 61 -39.16 -19.27 -25.50
CA ALA A 61 -40.06 -19.91 -24.56
C ALA A 61 -41.26 -20.59 -25.26
N MET A 62 -41.79 -20.00 -26.33
CA MET A 62 -42.88 -20.59 -27.11
C MET A 62 -42.45 -21.82 -27.94
N MET A 63 -41.14 -21.99 -28.18
CA MET A 63 -40.59 -23.16 -28.85
C MET A 63 -40.33 -24.33 -27.90
N ASP A 64 -40.57 -24.14 -26.60
CA ASP A 64 -40.45 -25.21 -25.61
C ASP A 64 -41.47 -26.33 -25.89
N LYS A 65 -40.99 -27.59 -25.81
CA LYS A 65 -41.79 -28.77 -26.17
C LYS A 65 -42.96 -28.97 -25.22
N ASP A 66 -42.77 -28.70 -23.93
CA ASP A 66 -43.80 -28.85 -22.91
C ASP A 66 -44.87 -27.78 -23.09
N TYR A 67 -44.45 -26.54 -23.39
CA TYR A 67 -45.38 -25.47 -23.75
C TYR A 67 -46.20 -25.83 -25.00
N GLN A 68 -45.55 -26.27 -26.09
CA GLN A 68 -46.27 -26.62 -27.32
C GLN A 68 -47.30 -27.73 -27.07
N SER A 69 -46.95 -28.74 -26.26
CA SER A 69 -47.88 -29.80 -25.87
C SER A 69 -49.09 -29.27 -25.10
N ILE A 70 -48.85 -28.44 -24.08
CA ILE A 70 -49.92 -27.83 -23.27
C ILE A 70 -50.80 -26.92 -24.14
N ASN A 71 -50.18 -26.05 -24.94
CA ASN A 71 -50.87 -25.12 -25.81
C ASN A 71 -51.77 -25.86 -26.82
N ASN A 72 -51.25 -26.90 -27.47
CA ASN A 72 -52.01 -27.73 -28.40
C ASN A 72 -53.23 -28.38 -27.72
N ASN A 73 -53.06 -28.93 -26.51
CA ASN A 73 -54.18 -29.51 -25.76
C ASN A 73 -55.26 -28.47 -25.41
N THR A 74 -54.84 -27.26 -25.00
CA THR A 74 -55.76 -26.15 -24.72
C THR A 74 -56.56 -25.75 -25.97
N PHE A 75 -55.91 -25.65 -27.13
CA PHE A 75 -56.61 -25.38 -28.39
C PHE A 75 -57.54 -26.50 -28.84
N VAL A 76 -57.20 -27.77 -28.57
CA VAL A 76 -58.09 -28.91 -28.82
C VAL A 76 -59.37 -28.81 -27.98
N ILE A 77 -59.25 -28.44 -26.70
CA ILE A 77 -60.42 -28.23 -25.81
C ILE A 77 -61.30 -27.09 -26.34
N LEU A 78 -60.69 -25.95 -26.69
CA LEU A 78 -61.39 -24.80 -27.26
C LEU A 78 -62.14 -25.17 -28.54
N ASN A 79 -61.49 -25.90 -29.45
CA ASN A 79 -62.09 -26.29 -30.73
C ASN A 79 -63.27 -27.24 -30.53
N LYS A 80 -63.17 -28.22 -29.63
CA LYS A 80 -64.29 -29.12 -29.29
C LYS A 80 -65.48 -28.38 -28.66
N TYR A 81 -65.21 -27.35 -27.86
CA TYR A 81 -66.29 -26.50 -27.33
C TYR A 81 -66.95 -25.68 -28.44
N ASN A 82 -66.14 -25.00 -29.27
CA ASN A 82 -66.64 -24.16 -30.36
C ASN A 82 -67.35 -24.96 -31.47
N SER A 83 -67.00 -26.23 -31.69
CA SER A 83 -67.71 -27.14 -32.62
C SER A 83 -68.98 -27.75 -32.02
N GLY A 84 -69.25 -27.54 -30.73
CA GLY A 84 -70.39 -28.11 -30.02
C GLY A 84 -70.22 -29.58 -29.61
N GLU A 85 -69.04 -30.18 -29.83
CA GLU A 85 -68.71 -31.56 -29.41
C GLU A 85 -68.55 -31.68 -27.87
N SER A 86 -68.19 -30.58 -27.20
CA SER A 86 -68.01 -30.52 -25.74
C SER A 86 -68.87 -29.42 -25.11
N LYS A 87 -69.51 -29.74 -23.97
CA LYS A 87 -70.22 -28.76 -23.15
C LYS A 87 -69.33 -28.06 -22.12
N ILE A 88 -68.08 -28.49 -21.99
CA ILE A 88 -67.13 -27.95 -21.00
C ILE A 88 -66.59 -26.63 -21.53
N LYS A 89 -66.98 -25.52 -20.89
CA LYS A 89 -66.50 -24.18 -21.24
C LYS A 89 -64.99 -24.08 -20.96
N PRO A 90 -64.18 -23.59 -21.91
CA PRO A 90 -62.77 -23.33 -21.67
C PRO A 90 -62.58 -22.21 -20.64
N THR A 91 -61.43 -22.20 -19.99
CA THR A 91 -61.02 -21.16 -19.02
C THR A 91 -59.87 -20.35 -19.58
N ASP A 92 -59.53 -19.24 -18.93
CA ASP A 92 -58.29 -18.52 -19.20
C ASP A 92 -57.08 -19.46 -19.09
N PHE A 93 -56.09 -19.21 -19.93
CA PHE A 93 -54.88 -20.00 -20.03
C PHE A 93 -53.71 -19.27 -19.38
N TYR A 94 -52.99 -19.95 -18.49
CA TYR A 94 -51.80 -19.42 -17.84
C TYR A 94 -50.63 -20.40 -18.01
N ALA A 95 -49.49 -19.91 -18.47
CA ALA A 95 -48.25 -20.67 -18.49
C ALA A 95 -47.08 -19.83 -17.98
N PHE A 96 -46.15 -20.50 -17.30
CA PHE A 96 -44.93 -19.92 -16.79
C PHE A 96 -43.75 -20.70 -17.35
N LEU A 97 -42.96 -20.03 -18.18
CA LEU A 97 -41.91 -20.67 -18.98
C LEU A 97 -40.55 -20.11 -18.60
N PRO A 98 -39.52 -20.97 -18.43
CA PRO A 98 -38.16 -20.50 -18.27
C PRO A 98 -37.72 -19.78 -19.54
N GLY A 99 -37.21 -18.57 -19.38
CA GLY A 99 -36.55 -17.83 -20.44
C GLY A 99 -35.08 -18.20 -20.55
N ARG A 100 -34.33 -17.39 -21.30
CA ARG A 100 -32.92 -17.64 -21.62
C ARG A 100 -32.07 -17.84 -20.36
N TYR A 101 -31.32 -18.94 -20.32
CA TYR A 101 -30.44 -19.34 -19.20
C TYR A 101 -31.10 -19.36 -17.81
N ASN A 102 -32.43 -19.53 -17.72
CA ASN A 102 -33.20 -19.42 -16.47
C ASN A 102 -33.04 -18.07 -15.73
N ALA A 103 -32.56 -17.04 -16.44
CA ALA A 103 -32.35 -15.70 -15.89
C ALA A 103 -33.60 -14.83 -16.01
N THR A 104 -34.52 -15.20 -16.92
CA THR A 104 -35.83 -14.58 -17.09
C THR A 104 -36.91 -15.66 -17.09
N TYR A 105 -38.16 -15.23 -16.90
CA TYR A 105 -39.34 -16.06 -17.02
C TYR A 105 -40.38 -15.35 -17.87
N VAL A 106 -41.05 -16.11 -18.74
CA VAL A 106 -42.15 -15.65 -19.58
C VAL A 106 -43.46 -16.10 -18.96
N HIS A 107 -44.30 -15.12 -18.64
CA HIS A 107 -45.69 -15.34 -18.23
C HIS A 107 -46.55 -15.19 -19.47
N VAL A 108 -47.26 -16.26 -19.82
CA VAL A 108 -48.22 -16.27 -20.93
C VAL A 108 -49.62 -16.29 -20.34
N HIS A 109 -50.43 -15.32 -20.72
CA HIS A 109 -51.83 -15.24 -20.31
C HIS A 109 -52.73 -15.17 -21.55
N GLY A 110 -53.42 -16.27 -21.83
CA GLY A 110 -54.46 -16.34 -22.86
C GLY A 110 -55.82 -15.97 -22.26
N HIS A 111 -56.26 -14.74 -22.51
CA HIS A 111 -57.58 -14.26 -22.12
C HIS A 111 -58.65 -14.87 -23.02
N LEU A 112 -59.69 -15.45 -22.44
CA LEU A 112 -60.80 -16.00 -23.19
C LEU A 112 -61.80 -14.91 -23.57
N VAL A 113 -61.83 -14.53 -24.86
CA VAL A 113 -62.66 -13.45 -25.40
C VAL A 113 -63.81 -14.02 -26.25
N PRO A 114 -65.05 -13.55 -26.10
CA PRO A 114 -66.17 -13.99 -26.93
C PRO A 114 -65.99 -13.57 -28.39
N MET A 115 -66.28 -14.47 -29.32
CA MET A 115 -66.10 -14.27 -30.77
C MET A 115 -67.44 -14.20 -31.53
N GLY A 116 -68.53 -14.73 -30.97
CA GLY A 116 -69.88 -14.73 -31.57
C GLY A 116 -70.78 -15.83 -31.00
N GLU A 117 -72.03 -15.93 -31.45
CA GLU A 117 -72.94 -17.01 -31.06
C GLU A 117 -73.00 -18.12 -32.14
N SER A 118 -73.14 -19.37 -31.69
CA SER A 118 -73.35 -20.54 -32.53
C SER A 118 -74.50 -21.38 -31.98
N ILE A 119 -75.09 -22.22 -32.83
CA ILE A 119 -76.22 -23.09 -32.48
C ILE A 119 -75.69 -24.52 -32.39
N ASN A 120 -75.87 -25.16 -31.23
CA ASN A 120 -75.45 -26.56 -31.08
C ASN A 120 -76.46 -27.53 -31.71
N THR A 121 -76.08 -28.81 -31.79
CA THR A 121 -76.91 -29.92 -32.30
C THR A 121 -78.20 -30.15 -31.51
N SER A 122 -78.35 -29.52 -30.34
CA SER A 122 -79.55 -29.56 -29.48
C SER A 122 -80.40 -28.26 -29.57
N HIS A 123 -80.13 -27.39 -30.55
CA HIS A 123 -80.79 -26.09 -30.78
C HIS A 123 -80.68 -25.05 -29.64
N ASN A 124 -79.64 -25.14 -28.80
CA ASN A 124 -79.32 -24.08 -27.84
C ASN A 124 -78.21 -23.18 -28.38
N ASN A 125 -78.39 -21.86 -28.24
CA ASN A 125 -77.34 -20.88 -28.53
C ASN A 125 -76.21 -21.00 -27.49
N PHE A 126 -74.97 -20.96 -27.95
CA PHE A 126 -73.80 -20.86 -27.11
C PHE A 126 -72.81 -19.86 -27.69
N THR A 127 -72.07 -19.17 -26.82
CA THR A 127 -71.04 -18.22 -27.23
C THR A 127 -69.77 -18.97 -27.59
N MET A 128 -69.22 -18.73 -28.78
CA MET A 128 -67.88 -19.18 -29.15
C MET A 128 -66.83 -18.24 -28.57
N TYR A 129 -65.65 -18.78 -28.30
CA TYR A 129 -64.54 -18.01 -27.73
C TYR A 129 -63.26 -18.15 -28.55
N ARG A 130 -62.35 -17.21 -28.35
CA ARG A 130 -60.96 -17.25 -28.85
C ARG A 130 -60.02 -16.78 -27.73
N TYR A 131 -58.80 -17.29 -27.72
CA TYR A 131 -57.75 -16.75 -26.86
C TYR A 131 -57.11 -15.50 -27.45
N ASP A 132 -56.99 -14.46 -26.64
CA ASP A 132 -56.12 -13.32 -26.87
C ASP A 132 -54.91 -13.41 -25.93
N PHE A 133 -53.71 -13.55 -26.48
CA PHE A 133 -52.50 -13.83 -25.70
C PHE A 133 -51.77 -12.56 -25.35
N THR A 134 -51.50 -12.40 -24.06
CA THR A 134 -50.62 -11.37 -23.52
C THR A 134 -49.38 -12.02 -22.90
N TYR A 135 -48.25 -11.34 -23.03
CA TYR A 135 -46.97 -11.82 -22.56
C TYR A 135 -46.38 -10.85 -21.54
N ARG A 136 -45.68 -11.39 -20.57
CA ARG A 136 -44.87 -10.58 -19.64
C ARG A 136 -43.56 -11.29 -19.36
N VAL A 137 -42.46 -10.58 -19.51
CA VAL A 137 -41.14 -11.07 -19.10
C VAL A 137 -40.88 -10.59 -17.67
N SER A 138 -40.29 -11.46 -16.85
CA SER A 138 -39.83 -11.13 -15.50
C SER A 138 -38.41 -11.64 -15.29
N ILE A 139 -37.65 -10.98 -14.43
CA ILE A 139 -36.29 -11.39 -14.09
C ILE A 139 -36.35 -12.48 -12.99
N SER A 140 -35.55 -13.52 -13.13
CA SER A 140 -35.41 -14.58 -12.14
C SER A 140 -34.77 -14.05 -10.86
N GLN A 141 -35.51 -14.12 -9.74
CA GLN A 141 -34.98 -13.76 -8.42
C GLN A 141 -33.75 -14.60 -8.04
N PHE A 142 -33.76 -15.88 -8.41
CA PHE A 142 -32.62 -16.77 -8.22
C PHE A 142 -31.40 -16.30 -9.04
N GLY A 143 -31.62 -15.91 -10.30
CA GLY A 143 -30.56 -15.35 -11.16
C GLY A 143 -29.95 -14.07 -10.57
N VAL A 144 -30.78 -13.14 -10.08
CA VAL A 144 -30.32 -11.91 -9.41
C VAL A 144 -29.52 -12.23 -8.15
N MET A 145 -29.98 -13.20 -7.35
CA MET A 145 -29.30 -13.62 -6.13
C MET A 145 -27.91 -14.17 -6.42
N ILE A 146 -27.78 -15.08 -7.39
CA ILE A 146 -26.50 -15.66 -7.79
C ILE A 146 -25.56 -14.59 -8.34
N PHE A 147 -26.05 -13.73 -9.23
CA PHE A 147 -25.28 -12.59 -9.75
C PHE A 147 -24.75 -11.71 -8.61
N SER A 148 -25.62 -11.36 -7.65
CA SER A 148 -25.26 -10.52 -6.51
C SER A 148 -24.21 -11.19 -5.60
N LEU A 149 -24.34 -12.49 -5.35
CA LEU A 149 -23.36 -13.25 -4.55
C LEU A 149 -21.98 -13.26 -5.22
N ILE A 150 -21.93 -13.46 -6.54
CA ILE A 150 -20.66 -13.42 -7.31
C ILE A 150 -20.04 -12.02 -7.23
N GLN A 151 -20.84 -10.96 -7.39
CA GLN A 151 -20.35 -9.59 -7.29
C GLN A 151 -19.83 -9.24 -5.90
N ILE A 152 -20.54 -9.64 -4.84
CA ILE A 152 -20.12 -9.44 -3.45
C ILE A 152 -18.82 -10.21 -3.16
N PHE A 153 -18.69 -11.43 -3.66
CA PHE A 153 -17.47 -12.23 -3.48
C PHE A 153 -16.27 -11.56 -4.14
N LEU A 154 -16.41 -11.11 -5.39
CA LEU A 154 -15.35 -10.40 -6.10
C LEU A 154 -14.97 -9.09 -5.41
N LEU A 155 -15.95 -8.29 -4.98
CA LEU A 155 -15.69 -7.04 -4.27
C LEU A 155 -15.01 -7.28 -2.93
N SER A 156 -15.45 -8.28 -2.17
CA SER A 156 -14.83 -8.67 -0.89
C SER A 156 -13.40 -9.16 -1.09
N SER A 157 -13.14 -9.94 -2.15
CA SER A 157 -11.78 -10.38 -2.51
C SER A 157 -10.89 -9.20 -2.88
N PHE A 158 -11.41 -8.24 -3.64
CA PHE A 158 -10.70 -7.00 -3.96
C PHE A 158 -10.36 -6.20 -2.71
N LEU A 159 -11.32 -5.98 -1.81
CA LEU A 159 -11.12 -5.26 -0.56
C LEU A 159 -10.12 -5.97 0.34
N TYR A 160 -10.21 -7.29 0.46
CA TYR A 160 -9.25 -8.11 1.18
C TYR A 160 -7.83 -7.88 0.64
N LEU A 161 -7.61 -8.02 -0.67
CA LEU A 161 -6.31 -7.75 -1.27
C LEU A 161 -5.88 -6.28 -1.15
N HIS A 162 -6.81 -5.34 -1.14
CA HIS A 162 -6.50 -3.92 -0.97
C HIS A 162 -6.01 -3.59 0.44
N PHE A 163 -6.67 -4.11 1.47
CA PHE A 163 -6.28 -3.87 2.86
C PHE A 163 -5.16 -4.79 3.35
N SER A 164 -4.98 -5.96 2.73
CA SER A 164 -3.86 -6.86 3.02
C SER A 164 -2.56 -6.45 2.32
N THR A 165 -2.58 -5.48 1.40
CA THR A 165 -1.32 -4.91 0.88
C THR A 165 -0.69 -3.97 1.89
N LYS A 166 0.61 -4.14 2.12
CA LYS A 166 1.43 -3.30 2.99
C LYS A 166 1.40 -1.83 2.56
N SER A 167 1.60 -0.94 3.52
CA SER A 167 1.63 0.50 3.27
C SER A 167 2.84 0.89 2.41
N LYS A 168 2.76 2.02 1.70
CA LYS A 168 3.89 2.56 0.92
C LYS A 168 5.14 2.74 1.80
N HIS A 169 4.98 3.20 3.04
CA HIS A 169 6.09 3.40 3.97
C HIS A 169 6.78 2.10 4.37
N GLU A 170 6.02 1.01 4.50
CA GLU A 170 6.57 -0.30 4.82
C GLU A 170 7.35 -0.86 3.62
N HIS A 171 6.88 -0.61 2.39
CA HIS A 171 7.63 -0.91 1.18
C HIS A 171 8.90 -0.07 1.05
N ASP A 172 8.85 1.23 1.29
CA ASP A 172 10.02 2.11 1.25
C ASP A 172 11.07 1.68 2.31
N PHE A 173 10.61 1.20 3.48
CA PHE A 173 11.47 0.63 4.51
C PHE A 173 12.09 -0.70 4.08
N GLU A 174 11.30 -1.63 3.54
CA GLU A 174 11.80 -2.90 2.99
C GLU A 174 12.82 -2.66 1.88
N ASP A 175 12.53 -1.75 0.95
CA ASP A 175 13.41 -1.42 -0.18
C ASP A 175 14.72 -0.77 0.33
N LYS A 176 14.66 0.04 1.39
CA LYS A 176 15.85 0.60 2.05
C LYS A 176 16.67 -0.44 2.79
N ILE A 177 16.02 -1.38 3.49
CA ILE A 177 16.68 -2.51 4.16
C ILE A 177 17.38 -3.38 3.10
N VAL A 178 16.66 -3.80 2.06
CA VAL A 178 17.19 -4.62 0.96
C VAL A 178 18.32 -3.89 0.26
N GLY A 179 18.19 -2.60 -0.02
CA GLY A 179 19.27 -1.78 -0.58
C GLY A 179 20.50 -1.76 0.30
N THR A 180 20.33 -1.53 1.61
CA THR A 180 21.43 -1.56 2.59
C THR A 180 22.10 -2.93 2.66
N TYR A 181 21.33 -4.02 2.65
CA TYR A 181 21.85 -5.39 2.62
C TYR A 181 22.59 -5.69 1.30
N PHE A 182 22.05 -5.22 0.17
CA PHE A 182 22.70 -5.37 -1.12
C PHE A 182 24.01 -4.60 -1.13
N ASP A 183 24.04 -3.34 -0.70
CA ASP A 183 25.25 -2.52 -0.59
C ASP A 183 26.30 -3.20 0.30
N MET A 184 25.88 -3.76 1.44
CA MET A 184 26.74 -4.54 2.35
C MET A 184 27.25 -5.87 1.78
N LEU A 185 26.58 -6.45 0.77
CA LEU A 185 26.94 -7.74 0.19
C LEU A 185 27.65 -7.60 -1.16
N SER A 186 27.34 -6.57 -1.95
CA SER A 186 27.98 -6.24 -3.23
C SER A 186 29.38 -5.69 -3.04
N ASP A 187 29.66 -5.18 -1.84
CA ASP A 187 30.99 -4.87 -1.36
C ASP A 187 31.31 -5.96 -0.34
N PRO A 188 31.98 -7.06 -0.73
CA PRO A 188 32.33 -8.09 0.21
C PRO A 188 33.01 -7.43 1.39
N LEU A 189 32.64 -7.82 2.61
CA LEU A 189 33.53 -7.66 3.74
C LEU A 189 34.78 -8.53 3.45
N GLU A 190 35.61 -8.13 2.48
CA GLU A 190 37.03 -8.00 2.80
C GLU A 190 37.05 -7.32 4.16
N GLU A 191 37.87 -7.80 5.09
CA GLU A 191 38.11 -7.13 6.36
C GLU A 191 38.42 -5.65 6.09
N ARG A 192 37.40 -4.81 5.96
CA ARG A 192 37.54 -3.37 6.05
C ARG A 192 37.88 -3.23 7.51
N GLU A 193 39.18 -3.17 7.79
CA GLU A 193 39.63 -2.35 8.87
C GLU A 193 38.92 -1.02 8.69
N LEU A 194 37.84 -0.83 9.46
CA LEU A 194 37.10 0.42 9.50
C LEU A 194 38.16 1.51 9.65
N SER A 195 38.09 2.53 8.81
CA SER A 195 38.99 3.67 8.95
C SER A 195 38.88 4.21 10.38
N ASP A 196 39.97 4.79 10.91
CA ASP A 196 39.96 5.27 12.28
C ASP A 196 38.87 6.33 12.52
N VAL A 197 38.54 7.11 11.48
CA VAL A 197 37.40 8.04 11.47
C VAL A 197 36.07 7.33 11.65
N GLU A 198 35.84 6.20 10.97
CA GLU A 198 34.61 5.41 11.10
C GLU A 198 34.49 4.74 12.46
N LYS A 199 35.58 4.16 12.97
CA LYS A 199 35.64 3.61 14.33
C LYS A 199 35.29 4.69 15.35
N LEU A 200 35.88 5.88 15.22
CA LEU A 200 35.62 7.00 16.09
C LEU A 200 34.15 7.47 16.00
N LYS A 201 33.57 7.59 14.80
CA LYS A 201 32.15 7.95 14.63
C LYS A 201 31.22 6.94 15.31
N LEU A 202 31.52 5.64 15.23
CA LEU A 202 30.77 4.61 15.95
C LEU A 202 30.88 4.76 17.47
N THR A 203 32.07 5.11 17.98
CA THR A 203 32.28 5.40 19.40
C THR A 203 31.49 6.64 19.84
N LEU A 204 31.55 7.73 19.08
CA LEU A 204 30.83 8.98 19.37
C LEU A 204 29.31 8.78 19.40
N ARG A 205 28.75 7.98 18.50
CA ARG A 205 27.31 7.63 18.49
C ARG A 205 26.84 6.98 19.79
N LYS A 206 27.73 6.28 20.49
CA LYS A 206 27.45 5.63 21.78
C LYS A 206 27.60 6.56 22.98
N PHE A 207 27.98 7.84 22.78
CA PHE A 207 28.23 8.78 23.86
C PHE A 207 27.03 8.97 24.80
N ASN A 208 25.81 9.09 24.27
CA ASN A 208 24.62 9.23 25.14
C ASN A 208 24.41 7.97 26.01
N ALA A 209 24.58 6.78 25.44
CA ALA A 209 24.48 5.53 26.20
C ALA A 209 25.56 5.44 27.29
N PHE A 210 26.80 5.85 26.97
CA PHE A 210 27.88 5.99 27.94
C PHE A 210 27.49 6.95 29.08
N ARG A 211 26.96 8.14 28.77
CA ARG A 211 26.51 9.14 29.76
C ARG A 211 25.38 8.62 30.65
N LEU A 212 24.45 7.82 30.10
CA LEU A 212 23.38 7.21 30.87
C LEU A 212 23.91 6.14 31.82
N ALA A 213 24.81 5.27 31.32
CA ALA A 213 25.45 4.24 32.13
C ALA A 213 26.31 4.84 33.26
N LEU A 214 27.09 5.88 32.97
CA LEU A 214 27.91 6.59 33.97
C LEU A 214 27.07 7.18 35.10
N ASN A 215 25.86 7.63 34.78
CA ASN A 215 24.93 8.24 35.73
C ASN A 215 24.01 7.24 36.44
N ASN A 216 24.01 5.97 36.02
CA ASN A 216 23.32 4.89 36.73
C ASN A 216 24.20 4.40 37.91
N ARG A 217 24.25 5.20 38.98
CA ARG A 217 25.13 4.96 40.13
C ARG A 217 24.38 4.32 41.29
N TYR A 218 25.07 3.46 42.03
CA TYR A 218 24.57 2.86 43.27
C TYR A 218 24.14 3.94 44.28
N ASP A 219 23.04 3.68 45.01
CA ASP A 219 22.57 4.48 46.15
C ASP A 219 22.33 5.97 45.83
N ASN A 220 21.75 6.24 44.65
CA ASN A 220 21.42 7.59 44.16
C ASN A 220 22.59 8.59 44.23
N ARG A 221 23.83 8.10 44.11
CA ARG A 221 25.00 8.98 44.09
C ARG A 221 24.89 9.98 42.95
N PRO A 222 25.32 11.24 43.16
CA PRO A 222 25.24 12.26 42.13
C PRO A 222 26.00 11.83 40.88
N GLY A 223 25.34 11.98 39.73
CA GLY A 223 25.95 11.74 38.42
C GLY A 223 26.92 12.85 38.01
N TYR A 224 27.59 12.65 36.88
CA TYR A 224 28.31 13.72 36.19
C TYR A 224 27.29 14.57 35.40
N ALA A 225 27.11 15.82 35.82
CA ALA A 225 26.25 16.78 35.15
C ALA A 225 26.94 17.31 33.89
N ILE A 226 26.21 17.39 32.78
CA ILE A 226 26.70 17.97 31.54
C ILE A 226 25.89 19.23 31.24
N ASN A 227 26.49 20.39 31.48
CA ASN A 227 25.85 21.69 31.35
C ASN A 227 26.17 22.31 29.98
N ASP A 228 27.43 22.26 29.56
CA ASP A 228 27.94 22.87 28.33
C ASP A 228 28.89 21.94 27.53
N GLU A 229 29.49 22.47 26.46
CA GLU A 229 30.47 21.76 25.62
C GLU A 229 31.71 21.31 26.40
N TYR A 230 32.16 22.04 27.41
CA TYR A 230 33.37 21.70 28.15
C TYR A 230 33.17 20.44 29.00
N ASP A 231 32.00 20.28 29.60
CA ASP A 231 31.62 19.03 30.29
C ASP A 231 31.58 17.83 29.33
N VAL A 232 31.17 18.05 28.07
CA VAL A 232 31.22 17.00 27.02
C VAL A 232 32.66 16.68 26.65
N GLN A 233 33.50 17.71 26.49
CA GLN A 233 34.92 17.54 26.18
C GLN A 233 35.64 16.71 27.26
N ASP A 234 35.39 16.96 28.55
CA ASP A 234 36.07 16.23 29.62
C ASP A 234 35.74 14.72 29.61
N LEU A 235 34.48 14.38 29.38
CA LEU A 235 34.06 12.98 29.21
C LEU A 235 34.59 12.38 27.92
N LEU A 236 34.53 13.12 26.81
CA LEU A 236 35.01 12.66 25.52
C LEU A 236 36.53 12.39 25.55
N ARG A 237 37.31 13.23 26.22
CA ARG A 237 38.76 13.03 26.39
C ARG A 237 39.07 11.68 27.01
N ALA A 238 38.31 11.26 28.03
CA ALA A 238 38.49 9.97 28.66
C ALA A 238 38.22 8.82 27.68
N ILE A 239 37.20 8.96 26.82
CA ILE A 239 36.90 7.97 25.77
C ILE A 239 38.01 7.95 24.71
N LEU A 240 38.51 9.11 24.28
CA LEU A 240 39.56 9.20 23.26
C LEU A 240 40.88 8.60 23.77
N ALA A 241 41.26 8.87 25.02
CA ALA A 241 42.48 8.33 25.61
C ALA A 241 42.48 6.80 25.76
N LEU A 242 41.31 6.14 25.71
CA LEU A 242 41.20 4.68 25.69
C LEU A 242 41.45 4.08 24.31
N ASN A 243 41.29 4.88 23.24
CA ASN A 243 41.30 4.41 21.86
C ASN A 243 42.49 4.92 21.05
N PHE A 244 43.17 5.97 21.51
CA PHE A 244 44.24 6.64 20.78
C PHE A 244 45.38 7.05 21.73
N GLU A 245 46.62 6.89 21.28
CA GLU A 245 47.82 7.20 22.07
C GLU A 245 48.15 8.71 22.09
N ASP A 246 48.03 9.41 20.95
CA ASP A 246 48.38 10.84 20.81
C ASP A 246 47.14 11.73 20.63
N VAL A 247 46.43 11.98 21.74
CA VAL A 247 45.29 12.90 21.82
C VAL A 247 45.69 14.20 22.50
N ILE A 248 45.64 15.31 21.77
CA ILE A 248 45.97 16.65 22.29
C ILE A 248 44.67 17.41 22.55
N LYS A 249 44.42 17.76 23.82
CA LYS A 249 43.36 18.72 24.19
C LYS A 249 43.84 20.14 23.92
N GLU A 250 42.97 20.99 23.39
CA GLU A 250 43.24 22.42 23.18
C GLU A 250 44.54 22.69 22.41
N SER A 251 44.77 21.92 21.34
CA SER A 251 46.00 22.05 20.56
C SER A 251 46.09 23.46 19.98
N ALA A 252 47.12 24.22 20.40
CA ALA A 252 47.44 25.51 19.81
C ALA A 252 47.91 25.27 18.38
N ILE A 253 47.14 25.75 17.42
CA ILE A 253 47.42 25.55 16.01
C ILE A 253 48.49 26.58 15.58
N PRO A 254 49.57 26.18 14.87
CA PRO A 254 50.60 27.11 14.44
C PRO A 254 50.01 28.27 13.63
N TYR A 255 50.36 29.47 14.07
CA TYR A 255 49.85 30.77 13.67
C TYR A 255 49.95 31.02 12.16
N TYR A 256 48.81 31.18 11.47
CA TYR A 256 48.81 31.70 10.08
C TYR A 256 47.93 32.93 9.85
N LEU A 257 47.01 33.30 10.76
CA LEU A 257 46.09 34.43 10.56
C LEU A 257 45.70 35.20 11.85
N GLY A 258 46.68 35.53 12.71
CA GLY A 258 46.45 36.59 13.70
C GLY A 258 45.58 36.27 14.92
N SER A 259 44.96 35.08 15.00
CA SER A 259 44.17 34.65 16.15
C SER A 259 44.65 33.29 16.66
N ASN A 260 44.69 33.16 18.00
CA ASN A 260 45.17 31.97 18.71
C ASN A 260 44.08 30.87 18.70
N SER A 261 43.66 30.44 17.51
CA SER A 261 42.56 29.48 17.36
C SER A 261 43.00 28.10 17.82
N ARG A 262 42.21 27.49 18.71
CA ARG A 262 42.42 26.14 19.24
C ARG A 262 41.35 25.22 18.68
N VAL A 263 41.71 23.97 18.41
CA VAL A 263 40.74 22.88 18.22
C VAL A 263 40.56 22.17 19.55
N ASP A 264 39.34 21.70 19.83
CA ASP A 264 39.05 21.01 21.08
C ASP A 264 39.93 19.76 21.25
N PHE A 265 39.99 18.91 20.21
CA PHE A 265 40.89 17.77 20.16
C PHE A 265 41.57 17.61 18.81
N LEU A 266 42.86 17.27 18.84
CA LEU A 266 43.61 16.79 17.68
C LEU A 266 44.15 15.39 17.98
N ILE A 267 43.78 14.41 17.17
CA ILE A 267 44.39 13.08 17.15
C ILE A 267 45.43 13.10 16.03
N ARG A 268 46.69 13.31 16.41
CA ARG A 268 47.75 13.72 15.47
C ARG A 268 48.10 12.60 14.48
N ASP A 269 48.29 11.38 14.97
CA ASP A 269 48.72 10.24 14.15
C ASP A 269 47.70 9.92 13.05
N GLN A 270 46.42 10.13 13.33
CA GLN A 270 45.32 9.92 12.38
C GLN A 270 44.94 11.19 11.61
N SER A 271 45.54 12.35 11.91
CA SER A 271 45.20 13.65 11.32
C SER A 271 43.71 14.03 11.45
N ILE A 272 43.10 13.66 12.59
CA ILE A 272 41.67 13.88 12.90
C ILE A 272 41.53 15.04 13.89
N ALA A 273 40.83 16.08 13.49
CA ALA A 273 40.37 17.14 14.37
C ALA A 273 38.94 16.85 14.85
N ILE A 274 38.65 17.11 16.13
CA ILE A 274 37.30 16.99 16.69
C ILE A 274 36.93 18.32 17.32
N GLU A 275 35.78 18.84 16.92
CA GLU A 275 35.16 20.04 17.46
C GLU A 275 33.87 19.65 18.19
N VAL A 276 33.74 20.04 19.45
CA VAL A 276 32.65 19.61 20.33
C VAL A 276 31.68 20.75 20.54
N LYS A 277 30.39 20.50 20.30
CA LYS A 277 29.31 21.42 20.64
C LYS A 277 28.27 20.71 21.49
N LYS A 278 27.70 21.41 22.47
CA LYS A 278 26.52 20.96 23.19
C LYS A 278 25.38 21.95 22.99
N THR A 279 24.20 21.45 22.64
CA THR A 279 23.03 22.31 22.56
C THR A 279 22.62 22.79 23.94
N ARG A 280 22.14 24.04 23.99
CA ARG A 280 21.56 24.66 25.18
C ARG A 280 20.50 25.65 24.74
N LYS A 281 19.75 26.20 25.70
CA LYS A 281 18.68 27.17 25.43
C LYS A 281 19.12 28.29 24.47
N GLU A 282 20.35 28.78 24.64
CA GLU A 282 20.94 29.87 23.86
C GLU A 282 21.71 29.42 22.61
N LEU A 283 21.90 28.11 22.38
CA LEU A 283 22.66 27.54 21.27
C LEU A 283 21.86 26.40 20.62
N ARG A 284 21.04 26.78 19.63
CA ARG A 284 20.17 25.93 18.80
C ARG A 284 20.52 26.10 17.32
N ASP A 285 19.71 25.56 16.41
CA ASP A 285 19.89 25.53 14.95
C ASP A 285 20.70 26.68 14.34
N GLY A 286 20.19 27.93 14.33
CA GLY A 286 20.86 29.05 13.65
C GLY A 286 22.22 29.41 14.26
N LYS A 287 22.28 29.62 15.58
CA LYS A 287 23.54 29.97 16.27
C LYS A 287 24.55 28.82 16.24
N LEU A 288 24.08 27.57 16.28
CA LEU A 288 24.94 26.40 16.17
C LEU A 288 25.57 26.33 14.78
N ALA A 289 24.78 26.56 13.73
CA ALA A 289 25.30 26.65 12.37
C ALA A 289 26.33 27.78 12.22
N ASP A 290 26.06 28.97 12.75
CA ASP A 290 26.99 30.11 12.72
C ASP A 290 28.32 29.77 13.40
N GLN A 291 28.28 29.11 14.56
CA GLN A 291 29.48 28.63 15.24
C GLN A 291 30.21 27.59 14.39
N ILE A 292 29.53 26.57 13.88
CA ILE A 292 30.17 25.55 13.03
C ILE A 292 30.85 26.17 11.80
N ILE A 293 30.22 27.15 11.15
CA ILE A 293 30.80 27.84 9.99
C ILE A 293 32.05 28.65 10.39
N SER A 294 31.95 29.39 11.50
CA SER A 294 33.09 30.15 12.04
C SER A 294 34.27 29.22 12.34
N ASP A 295 33.99 28.09 12.98
CA ASP A 295 34.98 27.08 13.36
C ASP A 295 35.60 26.43 12.11
N LEU A 296 34.78 26.07 11.13
CA LEU A 296 35.23 25.55 9.84
C LEU A 296 36.17 26.51 9.12
N HIS A 297 35.83 27.80 9.03
CA HIS A 297 36.70 28.81 8.42
C HIS A 297 38.06 28.91 9.12
N ARG A 298 38.12 28.70 10.45
CA ARG A 298 39.38 28.69 11.19
C ARG A 298 40.24 27.46 10.88
N TYR A 299 39.62 26.30 10.62
CA TYR A 299 40.35 25.04 10.40
C TYR A 299 40.68 24.74 8.93
N GLN A 300 39.98 25.35 7.96
CA GLN A 300 40.23 25.18 6.52
C GLN A 300 41.67 25.52 6.10
N ALA A 301 42.33 26.43 6.81
CA ALA A 301 43.71 26.83 6.52
C ALA A 301 44.77 25.85 7.04
N HIS A 302 44.40 24.74 7.68
CA HIS A 302 45.35 23.87 8.39
C HIS A 302 45.75 22.60 7.62
N PRO A 303 47.02 22.46 7.21
CA PRO A 303 47.46 21.33 6.38
C PRO A 303 47.56 19.98 7.12
N ALA A 304 47.47 19.95 8.46
CA ALA A 304 47.59 18.71 9.24
C ALA A 304 46.26 18.05 9.61
N CYS A 305 45.12 18.63 9.23
CA CYS A 305 43.79 18.06 9.51
C CYS A 305 43.17 17.54 8.22
N LYS A 306 43.16 16.21 8.03
CA LYS A 306 42.52 15.59 6.85
C LYS A 306 41.02 15.39 7.07
N ASP A 307 40.65 15.06 8.31
CA ASP A 307 39.27 14.82 8.72
C ASP A 307 38.92 15.75 9.89
N ILE A 308 37.77 16.41 9.79
CA ILE A 308 37.22 17.25 10.86
C ILE A 308 35.87 16.68 11.26
N ILE A 309 35.75 16.28 12.52
CA ILE A 309 34.52 15.74 13.11
C ILE A 309 33.89 16.81 14.00
N PHE A 310 32.73 17.32 13.58
CA PHE A 310 31.86 18.10 14.44
C PHE A 310 30.97 17.15 15.24
N PHE A 311 31.30 17.00 16.52
CA PHE A 311 30.53 16.22 17.48
C PHE A 311 29.55 17.12 18.23
N VAL A 312 28.26 16.95 17.94
CA VAL A 312 27.18 17.74 18.54
C VAL A 312 26.39 16.86 19.49
N TYR A 313 26.45 17.17 20.78
CA TYR A 313 25.62 16.53 21.80
C TYR A 313 24.34 17.33 22.03
N ASP A 314 23.20 16.76 21.62
CA ASP A 314 21.87 17.35 21.72
C ASP A 314 20.92 16.51 22.58
N PRO A 315 21.19 16.37 23.89
CA PRO A 315 20.42 15.48 24.76
C PRO A 315 18.94 15.82 24.87
N ASP A 316 18.60 17.10 24.67
CA ASP A 316 17.25 17.63 24.83
C ASP A 316 16.53 17.82 23.46
N HIS A 317 17.12 17.32 22.37
CA HIS A 317 16.57 17.43 21.01
C HIS A 317 16.18 18.87 20.60
N LEU A 318 17.05 19.83 20.91
CA LEU A 318 16.85 21.24 20.60
C LEU A 318 17.07 21.56 19.10
N ILE A 319 17.68 20.63 18.35
CA ILE A 319 17.85 20.74 16.90
C ILE A 319 16.57 20.24 16.21
N GLN A 320 15.83 21.12 15.54
CA GLN A 320 14.53 20.74 14.96
C GLN A 320 14.66 19.86 13.73
N ASN A 321 15.67 20.12 12.88
CA ASN A 321 15.91 19.36 11.66
C ASN A 321 17.39 19.01 11.49
N PRO A 322 17.88 17.97 12.20
CA PRO A 322 19.27 17.53 12.12
C PRO A 322 19.69 17.11 10.71
N ALA A 323 18.75 16.60 9.90
CA ALA A 323 19.01 16.16 8.54
C ALA A 323 19.27 17.33 7.59
N SER A 324 18.49 18.42 7.68
CA SER A 324 18.73 19.65 6.90
C SER A 324 20.06 20.27 7.30
N LEU A 325 20.32 20.43 8.60
CA LEU A 325 21.57 20.99 9.09
C LEU A 325 22.80 20.24 8.56
N LYS A 326 22.79 18.89 8.62
CA LYS A 326 23.85 18.05 8.05
C LYS A 326 24.00 18.25 6.54
N LYS A 327 22.92 18.44 5.80
CA LYS A 327 22.94 18.64 4.35
C LYS A 327 23.50 20.02 3.99
N ASP A 328 23.06 21.05 4.68
CA ASP A 328 23.44 22.44 4.43
C ASP A 328 24.94 22.64 4.72
N ILE A 329 25.45 22.06 5.82
CA ILE A 329 26.87 22.17 6.15
C ILE A 329 27.74 21.33 5.19
N LYS A 330 27.25 20.19 4.68
CA LYS A 330 27.94 19.41 3.65
C LYS A 330 28.13 20.16 2.32
N LEU A 331 27.34 21.20 2.06
CA LEU A 331 27.51 22.04 0.86
C LEU A 331 28.68 23.02 0.98
N ILE A 332 29.25 23.19 2.18
CA ILE A 332 30.39 24.09 2.38
C ILE A 332 31.65 23.43 1.83
N ARG A 333 32.33 24.11 0.92
CA ARG A 333 33.61 23.65 0.34
C ARG A 333 34.71 23.77 1.37
N SER A 334 35.47 22.69 1.55
CA SER A 334 36.59 22.56 2.48
C SER A 334 37.63 21.61 1.88
N ASP A 335 38.92 21.87 2.13
CA ASP A 335 40.00 20.96 1.73
C ASP A 335 40.06 19.71 2.62
N ALA A 336 39.60 19.83 3.87
CA ALA A 336 39.42 18.71 4.80
C ALA A 336 38.04 18.05 4.65
N THR A 337 37.97 16.74 4.88
CA THR A 337 36.73 15.96 4.87
C THR A 337 35.92 16.25 6.14
N LEU A 338 34.68 16.70 5.97
CA LEU A 338 33.81 17.09 7.08
C LEU A 338 32.85 15.96 7.48
N HIS A 339 32.83 15.65 8.78
CA HIS A 339 31.94 14.67 9.37
C HIS A 339 31.08 15.31 10.46
N PHE A 340 29.78 15.03 10.44
CA PHE A 340 28.82 15.54 11.43
C PHE A 340 28.21 14.39 12.20
N VAL A 341 28.46 14.36 13.51
CA VAL A 341 27.93 13.36 14.42
C VAL A 341 27.05 14.08 15.45
N ILE A 342 25.73 13.93 15.31
CA ILE A 342 24.74 14.51 16.23
C ILE A 342 24.20 13.36 17.09
N VAL A 343 24.24 13.53 18.41
CA VAL A 343 23.92 12.47 19.38
C VAL A 343 23.02 13.02 20.49
N PRO A 344 21.94 12.32 20.88
CA PRO A 344 21.44 11.05 20.32
C PRO A 344 20.91 11.18 18.88
N GLU A 345 20.96 10.09 18.11
CA GLU A 345 20.32 10.01 16.79
C GLU A 345 18.79 9.91 16.97
N VAL A 346 18.02 10.63 16.15
CA VAL A 346 16.55 10.70 16.16
C VAL A 346 15.96 9.63 15.26
#